data_AF-A0A925W4I2-F1
#
_entry.id   AF-A0A925W4I2-F1
#
_cell.length_a   1.000
_cell.length_b   1.000
_cell.length_c   1.000
_cell.angle_alpha   90.00
_cell.angle_beta   90.00
_cell.angle_gamma   90.00
#
_symmetry.space_group_name_H-M   'P 1'
#
loop_
_entity.id
_entity.type
_entity.pdbx_description
1 polymer ?
#
loop_
_entity_poly.entity_id
_entity_poly.type
_entity_poly.pdbx_seq_one_letter_code
_entity_poly.pdbx_strand_id
1 'polypeptide(L)'
;MIAPFTRSADSRATGRAPDAESPTFVVELTGFSGPLDLLLSLIRDEQLDIYDIPIARIAEQFLARISGLELNEAADYLEMAARLLRIKAQMLLPRADGLETWEDPRAELVRRLLEYQQMREVVDVLERRGEERRHRFSRSWIPPVAEMSLSAVPLSLTLSELLGAVDRVLRVANEPTLHEV
;
A
#
# COMPACT_ATOMS: atom_id res chain seq x y z
N MET A 1 -62.13 -19.95 52.77
CA MET A 1 -61.09 -20.46 53.70
C MET A 1 -59.83 -19.64 53.47
N ILE A 2 -59.51 -18.75 54.43
CA ILE A 2 -58.18 -18.27 54.92
C ILE A 2 -57.11 -17.81 53.88
N ALA A 3 -56.71 -16.53 54.00
CA ALA A 3 -55.52 -15.88 53.40
C ALA A 3 -54.26 -16.05 54.33
N PRO A 4 -53.16 -15.28 54.17
CA PRO A 4 -52.12 -15.15 53.11
C PRO A 4 -50.68 -15.40 53.69
N PHE A 5 -49.60 -15.26 52.91
CA PHE A 5 -48.34 -14.70 53.45
C PHE A 5 -47.45 -14.07 52.37
N THR A 6 -46.84 -12.97 52.79
CA THR A 6 -46.07 -11.95 52.09
C THR A 6 -44.63 -12.35 51.73
N ARG A 7 -44.00 -11.71 50.74
CA ARG A 7 -42.78 -10.89 50.98
C ARG A 7 -42.37 -9.99 49.79
N SER A 8 -42.42 -8.69 50.08
CA SER A 8 -41.47 -7.60 49.78
C SER A 8 -40.77 -7.48 48.42
N ALA A 9 -40.88 -6.25 47.94
CA ALA A 9 -40.08 -5.56 46.94
C ALA A 9 -38.56 -5.61 47.17
N ASP A 10 -37.81 -5.56 46.07
CA ASP A 10 -36.69 -4.64 45.83
C ASP A 10 -36.45 -4.61 44.31
N SER A 11 -36.81 -3.55 43.58
CA SER A 11 -35.92 -2.41 43.29
C SER A 11 -34.48 -2.83 42.94
N ARG A 12 -34.20 -2.84 41.64
CA ARG A 12 -32.96 -2.25 41.10
C ARG A 12 -33.14 -2.00 39.61
N ALA A 13 -33.15 -0.71 39.31
CA ALA A 13 -32.90 -0.17 38.00
C ALA A 13 -31.64 -0.83 37.42
N THR A 14 -31.69 -1.16 36.14
CA THR A 14 -30.47 -1.21 35.32
C THR A 14 -30.82 -0.51 34.02
N GLY A 15 -30.67 0.82 34.03
CA GLY A 15 -30.48 1.57 32.81
C GLY A 15 -29.18 1.07 32.19
N ARG A 16 -29.31 0.31 31.10
CA ARG A 16 -28.17 0.01 30.24
C ARG A 16 -28.11 1.14 29.21
N ALA A 17 -27.15 2.05 29.42
CA ALA A 17 -26.70 2.94 28.37
C ALA A 17 -26.28 2.10 27.16
N PRO A 18 -26.54 2.55 25.92
CA PRO A 18 -25.96 1.90 24.76
C PRO A 18 -24.45 2.11 24.82
N ASP A 19 -23.73 1.00 24.98
CA ASP A 19 -22.29 0.93 24.86
C ASP A 19 -21.91 1.57 23.51
N ALA A 20 -21.12 2.65 23.56
CA ALA A 20 -20.54 3.25 22.38
C ALA A 20 -19.53 2.24 21.80
N GLU A 21 -20.00 1.42 20.86
CA GLU A 21 -19.15 0.63 20.00
C GLU A 21 -18.35 1.59 19.12
N SER A 22 -17.14 1.95 19.58
CA SER A 22 -16.09 2.35 18.66
C SER A 22 -15.79 1.11 17.81
N PRO A 23 -16.05 1.12 16.49
CA PRO A 23 -15.67 0.00 15.66
C PRO A 23 -14.15 -0.11 15.73
N THR A 24 -13.68 -1.17 16.37
CA THR A 24 -12.26 -1.54 16.36
C THR A 24 -11.99 -2.06 14.97
N PHE A 25 -11.65 -1.15 14.04
CA PHE A 25 -11.23 -1.49 12.69
C PHE A 25 -9.82 -2.08 12.74
N VAL A 26 -9.76 -3.38 13.07
CA VAL A 26 -8.57 -4.20 12.77
C VAL A 26 -8.56 -4.38 11.26
N VAL A 27 -7.69 -3.66 10.58
CA VAL A 27 -7.40 -3.95 9.17
C VAL A 27 -6.02 -4.55 9.14
N GLU A 28 -5.97 -5.74 8.60
CA GLU A 28 -4.74 -6.42 8.24
C GLU A 28 -4.02 -5.57 7.20
N LEU A 29 -2.77 -5.21 7.49
CA LEU A 29 -1.93 -4.35 6.64
C LEU A 29 -1.45 -5.05 5.35
N THR A 30 -1.97 -6.24 5.05
CA THR A 30 -1.60 -7.10 3.92
C THR A 30 -1.90 -6.48 2.54
N GLY A 31 -2.56 -5.32 2.48
CA GLY A 31 -2.90 -4.62 1.24
C GLY A 31 -1.99 -3.45 0.83
N PHE A 32 -1.03 -3.03 1.66
CA PHE A 32 -0.25 -1.81 1.38
C PHE A 32 1.13 -2.10 0.83
N SER A 33 1.51 -1.38 -0.23
CA SER A 33 2.81 -1.51 -0.88
C SER A 33 3.91 -0.66 -0.20
N GLY A 34 3.81 -0.46 1.13
CA GLY A 34 4.77 0.26 1.95
C GLY A 34 4.19 1.44 2.76
N PRO A 35 5.04 2.16 3.53
CA PRO A 35 4.59 3.18 4.47
C PRO A 35 4.00 4.43 3.82
N LEU A 36 4.43 4.81 2.62
CA LEU A 36 3.87 5.96 1.89
C LEU A 36 2.44 5.68 1.40
N ASP A 37 2.18 4.45 0.96
CA ASP A 37 0.86 4.01 0.53
C ASP A 37 -0.13 4.00 1.69
N LEU A 38 0.32 3.49 2.84
CA LEU A 38 -0.45 3.58 4.08
C LEU A 38 -0.75 5.04 4.44
N LEU A 39 0.23 5.94 4.37
CA LEU A 39 -0.01 7.36 4.65
C LEU A 39 -1.02 8.00 3.68
N LEU A 40 -0.94 7.69 2.39
CA LEU A 40 -1.91 8.17 1.41
C LEU A 40 -3.32 7.66 1.68
N SER A 41 -3.45 6.39 2.13
CA SER A 41 -4.75 5.84 2.53
C SER A 41 -5.35 6.60 3.72
N LEU A 42 -4.55 6.89 4.75
CA LEU A 42 -5.00 7.63 5.93
C LEU A 42 -5.41 9.07 5.58
N ILE A 43 -4.64 9.75 4.73
CA ILE A 43 -4.97 11.10 4.24
C ILE A 43 -6.28 11.09 3.47
N ARG A 44 -6.49 10.06 2.64
CA ARG A 44 -7.72 9.91 1.83
C ARG A 44 -8.94 9.60 2.69
N ASP A 45 -8.79 8.72 3.68
CA ASP A 45 -9.86 8.32 4.59
C ASP A 45 -10.35 9.51 5.45
N GLU A 46 -9.43 10.37 5.88
CA GLU A 46 -9.77 11.61 6.62
C GLU A 46 -10.17 12.80 5.72
N GLN A 47 -10.14 12.65 4.38
CA GLN A 47 -10.40 13.72 3.42
C GLN A 47 -9.52 14.96 3.64
N LEU A 48 -8.26 14.75 3.98
CA LEU A 48 -7.29 15.81 4.25
C LEU A 48 -6.60 16.28 2.98
N ASP A 49 -6.25 17.57 2.94
CA ASP A 49 -5.38 18.10 1.90
C ASP A 49 -3.93 17.61 2.14
N ILE A 50 -3.31 17.08 1.10
CA ILE A 50 -1.93 16.62 1.11
C ILE A 50 -0.93 17.75 1.38
N TYR A 51 -1.29 19.00 1.09
CA TYR A 51 -0.46 20.17 1.39
C TYR A 51 -0.57 20.62 2.85
N ASP A 52 -1.68 20.33 3.53
CA ASP A 52 -1.88 20.71 4.93
C ASP A 52 -2.24 19.52 5.82
N ILE A 53 -1.26 18.63 5.96
CA ILE A 53 -1.44 17.40 6.74
C ILE A 53 -1.31 17.71 8.24
N PRO A 54 -2.32 17.42 9.08
CA PRO A 54 -2.20 17.46 10.54
C PRO A 54 -1.34 16.29 11.05
N ILE A 55 -0.01 16.49 11.05
CA ILE A 55 0.99 15.46 11.40
C ILE A 55 0.72 14.79 12.74
N ALA A 56 0.24 15.55 13.73
CA ALA A 56 -0.04 15.00 15.05
C ALA A 56 -1.08 13.86 15.01
N ARG A 57 -2.16 14.04 14.22
CA ARG A 57 -3.24 13.06 14.06
C ARG A 57 -2.79 11.89 13.20
N ILE A 58 -2.20 12.18 12.04
CA ILE A 58 -1.72 11.13 11.12
C ILE A 58 -0.66 10.25 11.77
N ALA A 59 0.25 10.81 12.58
CA ALA A 59 1.23 10.02 13.31
C ALA A 59 0.59 9.04 14.31
N GLU A 60 -0.46 9.46 15.00
CA GLU A 60 -1.20 8.61 15.94
C GLU A 60 -1.94 7.48 15.22
N GLN A 61 -2.59 7.79 14.09
CA GLN A 61 -3.27 6.78 13.28
C GLN A 61 -2.29 5.79 12.63
N PHE A 62 -1.16 6.29 12.13
CA PHE A 62 -0.11 5.46 11.55
C PHE A 62 0.43 4.47 12.60
N LEU A 63 0.78 4.97 13.79
CA LEU A 63 1.25 4.13 14.91
C LEU A 63 0.20 3.10 15.35
N ALA A 64 -1.08 3.50 15.43
CA ALA A 64 -2.17 2.60 15.76
C ALA A 64 -2.26 1.46 14.73
N ARG A 65 -2.08 1.78 13.44
CA ARG A 65 -2.15 0.81 12.37
C ARG A 65 -1.03 -0.22 12.40
N ILE A 66 0.19 0.21 12.66
CA ILE A 66 1.38 -0.66 12.65
C ILE A 66 1.61 -1.43 13.95
N SER A 67 0.84 -1.14 15.00
CA SER A 67 1.02 -1.71 16.35
C SER A 67 0.90 -3.24 16.43
N GLY A 68 0.28 -3.88 15.44
CA GLY A 68 0.12 -5.33 15.34
C GLY A 68 1.07 -6.04 14.36
N LEU A 69 2.01 -5.33 13.73
CA LEU A 69 2.94 -5.92 12.77
C LEU A 69 4.02 -6.76 13.46
N GLU A 70 4.38 -7.88 12.82
CA GLU A 70 5.57 -8.62 13.20
C GLU A 70 6.84 -7.82 12.85
N LEU A 71 7.88 -7.95 13.69
CA LEU A 71 9.08 -7.10 13.63
C LEU A 71 9.80 -7.14 12.26
N ASN A 72 9.74 -8.27 11.56
CA ASN A 72 10.43 -8.48 10.28
C ASN A 72 9.81 -7.66 9.13
N GLU A 73 8.51 -7.40 9.16
CA GLU A 73 7.79 -6.61 8.14
C GLU A 73 7.69 -5.13 8.53
N ALA A 74 7.96 -4.80 9.80
CA ALA A 74 7.75 -3.47 10.35
C ALA A 74 8.92 -2.49 10.11
N ALA A 75 10.07 -2.91 9.61
CA ALA A 75 11.29 -2.07 9.57
C ALA A 75 11.08 -0.72 8.87
N ASP A 76 10.51 -0.72 7.66
CA ASP A 76 10.24 0.49 6.89
C ASP A 76 9.15 1.36 7.54
N TYR A 77 8.18 0.73 8.19
CA TYR A 77 7.12 1.42 8.93
C TYR A 77 7.66 2.09 10.19
N LEU A 78 8.59 1.46 10.91
CA LEU A 78 9.24 2.03 12.08
C LEU A 78 10.13 3.24 11.71
N GLU A 79 10.82 3.17 10.57
CA GLU A 79 11.57 4.33 10.02
C GLU A 79 10.63 5.51 9.77
N MET A 80 9.50 5.26 9.09
CA MET A 80 8.52 6.30 8.84
C MET A 80 7.88 6.83 10.13
N ALA A 81 7.56 5.96 11.09
CA ALA A 81 7.02 6.36 12.38
C ALA A 81 7.98 7.30 13.13
N ALA A 82 9.28 6.97 13.16
CA ALA A 82 10.31 7.81 13.75
C ALA A 82 10.38 9.17 13.05
N ARG A 83 10.26 9.20 11.71
CA ARG A 83 10.25 10.43 10.93
C ARG A 83 9.02 11.30 11.25
N LEU A 84 7.83 10.71 11.34
CA LEU A 84 6.60 11.41 11.72
C LEU A 84 6.68 12.00 13.13
N LEU A 85 7.21 11.22 14.09
CA LEU A 85 7.42 11.70 15.46
C LEU A 85 8.42 12.86 15.51
N ARG A 86 9.50 12.79 14.73
CA ARG A 86 10.48 13.89 14.59
C ARG A 86 9.81 15.16 14.08
N ILE A 87 8.99 15.05 13.03
CA ILE A 87 8.26 16.19 12.46
C ILE A 87 7.25 16.73 13.49
N LYS A 88 6.49 15.86 14.16
CA LYS A 88 5.55 16.25 15.24
C LYS A 88 6.27 17.04 16.33
N ALA A 89 7.41 16.56 16.80
CA ALA A 89 8.21 17.26 17.81
C ALA A 89 8.64 18.64 17.29
N GLN A 90 9.27 18.72 16.11
CA GLN A 90 9.73 20.00 15.54
C GLN A 90 8.60 21.02 15.36
N MET A 91 7.40 20.58 15.00
CA MET A 91 6.23 21.46 14.87
C MET A 91 5.70 21.98 16.20
N LEU A 92 5.87 21.23 17.28
CA LEU A 92 5.41 21.60 18.62
C LEU A 92 6.43 22.41 19.42
N LEU A 93 7.71 22.40 19.01
CA LEU A 93 8.74 23.18 19.69
C LEU A 93 8.56 24.69 19.45
N PRO A 94 8.73 25.52 20.49
CA PRO A 94 8.70 26.97 20.34
C PRO A 94 9.84 27.43 19.41
N ARG A 95 9.49 28.32 18.47
CA ARG A 95 10.43 28.86 17.49
C ARG A 95 11.35 29.86 18.18
N ALA A 96 12.65 29.82 17.85
CA ALA A 96 13.55 30.90 18.18
C ALA A 96 13.27 32.06 17.21
N ASP A 97 12.92 33.23 17.72
CA ASP A 97 12.69 34.42 16.90
C ASP A 97 13.98 34.78 16.13
N GLY A 98 13.89 34.88 14.80
CA GLY A 98 14.97 35.41 13.96
C GLY A 98 15.60 34.48 12.91
N LEU A 99 15.09 33.27 12.70
CA LEU A 99 15.54 32.43 11.58
C LEU A 99 14.66 32.69 10.34
N GLU A 100 15.15 33.48 9.38
CA GLU A 100 14.49 33.73 8.08
C GLU A 100 14.37 32.47 7.20
N THR A 101 15.11 31.39 7.50
CA THR A 101 15.15 30.14 6.72
C THR A 101 14.42 28.99 7.42
N TRP A 102 13.30 29.24 8.08
CA TRP A 102 12.48 28.14 8.60
C TRP A 102 11.65 27.51 7.46
N GLU A 103 12.17 26.45 6.87
CA GLU A 103 11.41 25.59 5.93
C GLU A 103 10.38 24.75 6.70
N ASP A 104 9.20 24.51 6.12
CA ASP A 104 8.20 23.64 6.76
C ASP A 104 8.81 22.22 6.93
N PRO A 105 8.94 21.69 8.16
CA PRO A 105 9.51 20.36 8.38
C PRO A 105 8.73 19.23 7.69
N ARG A 106 7.49 19.50 7.25
CA ARG A 106 6.65 18.59 6.47
C ARG A 106 6.97 18.58 4.98
N ALA A 107 7.65 19.60 4.44
CA ALA A 107 7.80 19.82 3.01
C ALA A 107 8.40 18.61 2.28
N GLU A 108 9.43 17.99 2.87
CA GLU A 108 10.06 16.80 2.30
C GLU A 108 9.09 15.61 2.24
N LEU A 109 8.29 15.41 3.29
CA LEU A 109 7.30 14.33 3.34
C LEU A 109 6.21 14.53 2.29
N VAL A 110 5.67 15.74 2.19
CA VAL A 110 4.64 16.09 1.20
C VAL A 110 5.17 15.85 -0.22
N ARG A 111 6.40 16.26 -0.51
CA ARG A 111 7.02 16.03 -1.82
C ARG A 111 7.08 14.55 -2.16
N ARG A 112 7.56 13.71 -1.23
CA ARG A 112 7.64 12.26 -1.44
C ARG A 112 6.27 11.61 -1.63
N LEU A 113 5.24 12.07 -0.89
CA LEU A 113 3.88 11.56 -1.05
C LEU A 113 3.31 11.90 -2.44
N LEU A 114 3.54 13.11 -2.93
CA LEU A 114 3.13 13.53 -4.28
C LEU A 114 3.86 12.74 -5.38
N GLU A 115 5.18 12.56 -5.25
CA GLU A 115 5.98 11.75 -6.18
C GLU A 115 5.45 10.29 -6.23
N TYR A 116 5.19 9.71 -5.06
CA TYR A 116 4.64 8.35 -4.99
C TYR A 116 3.24 8.26 -5.60
N GLN A 117 2.35 9.21 -5.29
CA GLN A 117 1.01 9.27 -5.88
C GLN A 117 1.08 9.36 -7.41
N GLN A 118 1.93 10.23 -7.95
CA GLN A 118 2.12 10.34 -9.40
C GLN A 118 2.59 9.01 -10.01
N MET A 119 3.54 8.33 -9.35
CA MET A 119 4.03 7.05 -9.83
C MET A 119 2.93 5.97 -9.81
N ARG A 120 2.11 5.94 -8.75
CA ARG A 120 0.94 5.05 -8.65
C ARG A 120 -0.02 5.27 -9.81
N GLU A 121 -0.35 6.51 -10.12
CA GLU A 121 -1.24 6.84 -11.26
C GLU A 121 -0.65 6.35 -12.61
N VAL A 122 0.67 6.49 -12.79
CA VAL A 122 1.35 5.96 -13.99
C VAL A 122 1.29 4.45 -14.05
N VAL A 123 1.52 3.76 -12.92
CA VAL A 123 1.41 2.29 -12.83
C VAL A 123 0.00 1.85 -13.22
N ASP A 124 -1.04 2.46 -12.66
CA ASP A 124 -2.44 2.13 -12.95
C ASP A 124 -2.76 2.32 -14.45
N VAL A 125 -2.17 3.36 -15.09
CA VAL A 125 -2.30 3.58 -16.55
C VAL A 125 -1.59 2.50 -17.35
N LEU A 126 -0.40 2.08 -16.94
CA LEU A 126 0.37 1.05 -17.61
C LEU A 126 -0.28 -0.32 -17.47
N GLU A 127 -0.82 -0.65 -16.30
CA GLU A 127 -1.55 -1.90 -16.04
C GLU A 127 -2.76 -2.01 -16.97
N ARG A 128 -3.61 -0.99 -17.01
CA ARG A 128 -4.78 -0.95 -17.92
C ARG A 128 -4.37 -1.12 -19.39
N ARG A 129 -3.30 -0.44 -19.83
CA ARG A 129 -2.77 -0.60 -21.20
C ARG A 129 -2.20 -2.00 -21.45
N GLY A 130 -1.59 -2.60 -20.43
CA GLY A 130 -1.12 -3.98 -20.44
C GLY A 130 -2.26 -4.97 -20.63
N GLU A 131 -3.38 -4.79 -19.91
CA GLU A 131 -4.60 -5.57 -20.07
C GLU A 131 -5.18 -5.43 -21.49
N GLU A 132 -5.35 -4.19 -21.97
CA GLU A 132 -5.79 -3.93 -23.35
C GLU A 132 -4.85 -4.57 -24.39
N ARG A 133 -3.55 -4.65 -24.11
CA ARG A 133 -2.55 -5.29 -24.98
C ARG A 133 -2.66 -6.81 -24.92
N ARG A 134 -2.95 -7.40 -23.75
CA ARG A 134 -3.15 -8.85 -23.56
C ARG A 134 -4.30 -9.38 -24.41
N HIS A 135 -5.36 -8.58 -24.62
CA HIS A 135 -6.46 -8.94 -25.51
C HIS A 135 -6.12 -8.82 -27.02
N ARG A 136 -4.92 -8.35 -27.39
CA ARG A 136 -4.48 -8.22 -28.78
C ARG A 136 -3.51 -9.33 -29.16
N PHE A 137 -4.00 -10.29 -29.94
CA PHE A 137 -3.18 -11.35 -30.51
C PHE A 137 -2.44 -10.88 -31.77
N SER A 138 -1.12 -11.06 -31.80
CA SER A 138 -0.36 -10.87 -33.03
C SER A 138 -0.75 -11.96 -34.03
N ARG A 139 -0.91 -11.60 -35.30
CA ARG A 139 -0.81 -12.60 -36.35
C ARG A 139 0.61 -13.13 -36.32
N SER A 140 0.76 -14.44 -36.15
CA SER A 140 2.09 -15.07 -36.13
C SER A 140 2.80 -14.70 -37.43
N TRP A 141 3.94 -14.03 -37.32
CA TRP A 141 4.82 -13.86 -38.47
C TRP A 141 5.43 -15.22 -38.75
N ILE A 142 4.81 -15.96 -39.67
CA ILE A 142 5.45 -17.11 -40.28
C ILE A 142 6.41 -16.48 -41.29
N PRO A 143 7.73 -16.44 -41.03
CA PRO A 143 8.65 -16.00 -42.07
C PRO A 143 8.35 -16.85 -43.30
N PRO A 144 8.21 -16.23 -44.50
CA PRO A 144 8.12 -17.02 -45.72
C PRO A 144 9.30 -17.99 -45.66
N VAL A 145 9.03 -19.27 -45.91
CA VAL A 145 10.08 -20.28 -46.00
C VAL A 145 10.95 -19.80 -47.16
N ALA A 146 11.96 -18.99 -46.87
CA ALA A 146 13.07 -18.79 -47.77
C ALA A 146 13.56 -20.21 -48.00
N GLU A 147 13.64 -20.64 -49.25
CA GLU A 147 14.36 -21.85 -49.60
C GLU A 147 15.66 -21.78 -48.82
N MET A 148 15.76 -22.58 -47.76
CA MET A 148 16.91 -22.57 -46.89
C MET A 148 18.01 -23.12 -47.77
N SER A 149 18.75 -22.25 -48.45
CA SER A 149 20.12 -22.59 -48.78
C SER A 149 20.72 -22.84 -47.40
N LEU A 150 20.99 -24.10 -47.10
CA LEU A 150 21.74 -24.52 -45.93
C LEU A 150 23.16 -24.01 -46.12
N SER A 151 23.33 -22.69 -46.12
CA SER A 151 24.62 -22.09 -45.84
C SER A 151 24.88 -22.49 -44.41
N ALA A 152 25.79 -23.44 -44.22
CA ALA A 152 26.27 -23.91 -42.94
C ALA A 152 27.09 -22.79 -42.27
N VAL A 153 26.48 -21.63 -42.07
CA VAL A 153 27.04 -20.56 -41.28
C VAL A 153 27.12 -21.11 -39.86
N PRO A 154 28.33 -21.24 -39.29
CA PRO A 154 28.44 -21.67 -37.91
C PRO A 154 27.72 -20.64 -37.05
N LEU A 155 26.79 -21.12 -36.21
CA LEU A 155 26.12 -20.30 -35.21
C LEU A 155 27.19 -19.75 -34.26
N SER A 156 27.59 -18.49 -34.45
CA SER A 156 28.45 -17.77 -33.52
C SER A 156 27.59 -17.24 -32.39
N LEU A 157 27.12 -18.13 -31.52
CA LEU A 157 26.36 -17.78 -30.33
C LEU A 157 27.29 -17.66 -29.12
N THR A 158 27.04 -16.63 -28.32
CA THR A 158 27.66 -16.49 -27.00
C THR A 158 26.84 -17.25 -25.95
N LEU A 159 27.48 -17.66 -24.85
CA LEU A 159 26.78 -18.27 -23.71
C LEU A 159 25.67 -17.35 -23.17
N SER A 160 25.88 -16.03 -23.20
CA SER A 160 24.93 -15.01 -22.78
C SER A 160 23.64 -15.02 -23.61
N GLU A 161 23.76 -15.21 -24.93
CA GLU A 161 22.61 -15.30 -25.84
C GLU A 161 21.82 -16.59 -25.64
N LEU A 162 22.51 -17.71 -25.40
CA LEU A 162 21.88 -18.98 -25.07
C LEU A 162 21.13 -18.90 -23.74
N LEU A 163 21.79 -18.39 -22.69
CA LEU A 163 21.16 -18.22 -21.38
C LEU A 163 19.98 -17.24 -21.44
N GLY A 164 20.09 -16.16 -22.22
CA GLY A 164 18.97 -15.23 -22.44
C GLY A 164 17.81 -15.86 -23.21
N ALA A 165 18.08 -16.78 -24.14
CA ALA A 165 17.03 -17.55 -24.82
C ALA A 165 16.35 -18.55 -23.87
N VAL A 166 17.13 -19.22 -23.01
CA VAL A 166 16.61 -20.14 -21.99
C VAL A 166 15.74 -19.39 -20.97
N ASP A 167 16.17 -18.23 -20.48
CA ASP A 167 15.36 -17.40 -19.56
C ASP A 167 14.01 -17.00 -20.17
N ARG A 168 13.99 -16.62 -21.46
CA ARG A 168 12.75 -16.31 -22.17
C ARG A 168 11.80 -17.51 -22.21
N VAL A 169 12.30 -18.71 -22.47
CA VAL A 169 11.48 -19.93 -22.51
C VAL A 169 10.97 -20.30 -21.11
N LEU A 170 11.82 -20.20 -20.08
CA LEU A 170 11.42 -20.50 -18.70
C LEU A 170 10.36 -19.53 -18.17
N ARG A 171 10.46 -18.23 -18.49
CA ARG A 171 9.43 -17.24 -18.15
C ARG A 171 8.07 -17.57 -18.78
N VAL A 172 8.07 -17.98 -20.05
CA VAL A 172 6.84 -18.35 -20.76
C VAL A 172 6.25 -19.66 -20.23
N ALA A 173 7.09 -20.62 -19.82
CA ALA A 173 6.64 -21.91 -19.29
C ALA A 173 6.10 -21.84 -17.86
N ASN A 174 6.50 -20.84 -17.06
CA ASN A 174 6.14 -20.73 -15.65
C ASN A 174 4.88 -19.89 -15.39
N GLU A 175 4.24 -19.34 -16.44
CA GLU A 175 2.90 -18.77 -16.36
C GLU A 175 1.88 -19.80 -16.88
N PRO A 176 1.31 -20.69 -16.03
CA PRO A 176 0.21 -21.54 -16.47
C PRO A 176 -0.97 -20.63 -16.84
N THR A 177 -1.32 -20.64 -18.12
CA THR A 177 -2.54 -20.03 -18.64
C THR A 177 -3.72 -20.88 -18.16
N LEU A 178 -4.22 -20.58 -16.95
CA LEU A 178 -5.49 -21.10 -16.45
C LEU A 178 -6.61 -20.46 -17.29
N HIS A 179 -6.99 -21.11 -18.37
CA HIS A 179 -8.27 -20.88 -19.01
C HIS A 179 -9.34 -21.67 -18.24
N GLU A 180 -10.09 -20.99 -17.38
CA GLU A 180 -11.40 -21.52 -16.95
C GLU A 180 -12.38 -21.39 -18.12
N VAL A 181 -12.99 -22.53 -18.47
CA VAL A 181 -14.10 -22.66 -19.43
C VAL A 181 -15.39 -22.77 -18.65
#